data_AF-A0A7V9BBW6-F1
#
_entry.id   AF-A0A7V9BBW6-F1
#
_cell.length_a   1.000
_cell.length_b   1.000
_cell.length_c   1.000
_cell.angle_alpha   90.00
_cell.angle_beta   90.00
_cell.angle_gamma   90.00
#
_symmetry.space_group_name_H-M   'P 1'
#
loop_
_entity.id
_entity.type
_entity.pdbx_description
1 polymer ?
#
loop_
_entity_poly.entity_id
_entity_poly.type
_entity_poly.pdbx_seq_one_letter_code
_entity_poly.pdbx_strand_id
1 'polypeptide(L)'
;MRLSLYRFEHGVETIGGNRVVYDLEAGSARFGAATPDGRSLVWQLDHDARDAEDALLSRFVQLDPFADWVVRCDRVDFPLGGIAYPHTHPGPGIRYLLAGELEVESEGRTAFYGTGGAWFESGPDPVTARASAHIETSFVRVLVLPAEWAGKRTIRYLEPPPETTMPQRASVLLEHAIALPR
;
A
#
# COMPACT_ATOMS: atom_id res chain seq x y z
N MET A 1 -1.50 12.15 -12.84
CA MET A 1 -1.86 10.73 -12.70
C MET A 1 -2.50 10.50 -11.34
N ARG A 2 -3.17 9.36 -11.18
CA ARG A 2 -3.75 8.94 -9.90
C ARG A 2 -3.29 7.53 -9.55
N LEU A 3 -3.01 7.29 -8.28
CA LEU A 3 -2.90 5.94 -7.74
C LEU A 3 -4.28 5.57 -7.21
N SER A 4 -4.83 4.49 -7.75
CA SER A 4 -6.17 4.02 -7.42
C SER A 4 -6.12 2.58 -6.95
N LEU A 5 -7.05 2.23 -6.06
CA LEU A 5 -7.29 0.88 -5.58
C LEU A 5 -8.73 0.48 -5.93
N TYR A 6 -8.86 -0.68 -6.54
CA TYR A 6 -10.13 -1.32 -6.87
C TYR A 6 -10.26 -2.63 -6.10
N ARG A 7 -11.50 -2.99 -5.78
CA ARG A 7 -11.83 -4.27 -5.14
C ARG A 7 -12.81 -5.03 -6.02
N PHE A 8 -12.49 -6.28 -6.29
CA PHE A 8 -13.31 -7.20 -7.07
C PHE A 8 -13.77 -8.34 -6.17
N GLU A 9 -15.08 -8.53 -6.07
CA GLU A 9 -15.69 -9.61 -5.25
C GLU A 9 -15.74 -10.95 -5.97
N HIS A 10 -15.66 -10.92 -7.30
CA HIS A 10 -15.66 -12.06 -8.20
C HIS A 10 -14.48 -11.86 -9.15
N GLY A 11 -13.79 -12.94 -9.52
CA GLY A 11 -12.51 -12.92 -10.23
C GLY A 11 -12.33 -11.82 -11.27
N VAL A 12 -11.10 -11.32 -11.41
CA VAL A 12 -10.75 -10.20 -12.30
C VAL A 12 -9.77 -10.65 -13.36
N GLU A 13 -9.98 -10.19 -14.60
CA GLU A 13 -8.99 -10.29 -15.66
C GLU A 13 -8.33 -8.93 -15.89
N THR A 14 -7.01 -8.93 -15.92
CA THR A 14 -6.19 -7.77 -16.28
C THR A 14 -5.29 -8.15 -17.45
N ILE A 15 -5.16 -7.25 -18.43
CA ILE A 15 -4.46 -7.49 -19.69
C ILE A 15 -3.06 -6.83 -19.76
N GLY A 16 -2.58 -6.22 -18.67
CA GLY A 16 -1.31 -5.49 -18.61
C GLY A 16 -1.41 -4.11 -17.95
N GLY A 17 -0.47 -3.22 -18.26
CA GLY A 17 -0.40 -1.86 -17.71
C GLY A 17 0.25 -1.78 -16.32
N ASN A 18 0.33 -0.56 -15.77
CA ASN A 18 0.88 -0.31 -14.44
C ASN A 18 -0.14 -0.71 -13.37
N ARG A 19 -0.32 -2.03 -13.22
CA ARG A 19 -1.27 -2.67 -12.33
C ARG A 19 -0.57 -3.64 -11.41
N VAL A 20 -0.91 -3.59 -10.13
CA VAL A 20 -0.58 -4.63 -9.15
C VAL A 20 -1.87 -5.33 -8.76
N VAL A 21 -1.95 -6.62 -9.04
CA VAL A 21 -3.09 -7.47 -8.69
C VAL A 21 -2.73 -8.31 -7.49
N TYR A 22 -3.48 -8.19 -6.40
CA TYR A 22 -3.33 -9.00 -5.19
C TYR A 22 -4.54 -9.92 -5.03
N ASP A 23 -4.25 -11.22 -4.99
CA ASP A 23 -5.23 -12.27 -4.73
C ASP A 23 -5.43 -12.41 -3.22
N LEU A 24 -6.65 -12.12 -2.75
CA LEU A 24 -6.97 -12.10 -1.32
C LEU A 24 -6.96 -13.50 -0.70
N GLU A 25 -7.28 -14.53 -1.48
CA GLU A 25 -7.30 -15.92 -1.04
C GLU A 25 -5.90 -16.53 -1.03
N ALA A 26 -5.11 -16.31 -2.08
CA ALA A 26 -3.75 -16.85 -2.19
C ALA A 26 -2.71 -16.03 -1.40
N GLY A 27 -3.02 -14.78 -1.07
CA GLY A 27 -2.09 -13.88 -0.39
C GLY A 27 -0.85 -13.54 -1.23
N SER A 28 -1.01 -13.46 -2.55
CA SER A 28 0.08 -13.26 -3.52
C SER A 28 -0.19 -12.09 -4.46
N ALA A 29 0.85 -11.45 -4.96
CA ALA A 29 0.76 -10.29 -5.86
C ALA A 29 1.38 -10.59 -7.23
N ARG A 30 0.81 -10.01 -8.29
CA ARG A 30 1.30 -10.09 -9.68
C ARG A 30 1.27 -8.70 -10.32
N PHE A 31 2.17 -8.47 -11.27
CA PHE A 31 2.21 -7.23 -12.05
C PHE A 31 1.57 -7.41 -13.43
N GLY A 32 0.83 -6.41 -13.90
CA GLY A 32 0.32 -6.35 -15.26
C GLY A 32 -0.85 -7.30 -15.49
N ALA A 33 -0.60 -8.40 -16.22
CA ALA A 33 -1.64 -9.34 -16.61
C ALA A 33 -1.85 -10.44 -15.56
N ALA A 34 -3.10 -10.67 -15.16
CA ALA A 34 -3.49 -11.65 -14.16
C ALA A 34 -4.98 -11.98 -14.27
N THR A 35 -5.32 -13.23 -13.93
CA THR A 35 -6.70 -13.77 -13.93
C THR A 35 -7.00 -14.53 -12.62
N PRO A 36 -6.94 -13.90 -11.44
CA PRO A 36 -7.39 -14.56 -10.21
C PRO A 36 -8.89 -14.87 -10.27
N ASP A 37 -9.27 -16.08 -9.88
CA ASP A 37 -10.67 -16.53 -9.87
C ASP A 37 -11.47 -15.93 -8.68
N GLY A 38 -10.78 -15.55 -7.61
CA GLY A 38 -11.32 -15.11 -6.33
C GLY A 38 -11.37 -13.59 -6.13
N ARG A 39 -11.53 -13.19 -4.87
CA ARG A 39 -11.56 -11.77 -4.51
C ARG A 39 -10.19 -11.17 -4.72
N SER A 40 -10.17 -9.99 -5.30
CA SER A 40 -8.91 -9.37 -5.71
C SER A 40 -8.89 -7.88 -5.41
N LEU A 41 -7.70 -7.40 -5.13
CA LEU A 41 -7.39 -5.97 -5.05
C LEU A 41 -6.51 -5.61 -6.24
N VAL A 42 -6.84 -4.51 -6.91
CA VAL A 42 -6.04 -4.01 -8.03
C VAL A 42 -5.61 -2.59 -7.72
N TRP A 43 -4.30 -2.36 -7.60
CA TRP A 43 -3.75 -1.01 -7.63
C TRP A 43 -3.42 -0.66 -9.07
N GLN A 44 -3.83 0.52 -9.52
CA GLN A 44 -3.60 1.01 -10.87
C GLN A 44 -3.10 2.45 -10.85
N LEU A 45 -2.20 2.76 -11.77
CA LEU A 45 -1.86 4.13 -12.12
C LEU A 45 -2.79 4.63 -13.24
N ASP A 46 -3.81 5.38 -12.86
CA ASP A 46 -4.81 5.96 -13.76
C ASP A 46 -4.35 7.30 -14.33
N HIS A 47 -4.83 7.64 -15.54
CA HIS A 47 -4.48 8.90 -16.18
C HIS A 47 -5.14 10.07 -15.45
N ASP A 48 -6.46 9.99 -15.28
CA ASP A 48 -7.27 11.03 -14.64
C ASP A 48 -8.38 10.48 -13.73
N ALA A 49 -9.28 11.35 -13.27
CA ALA A 49 -10.34 10.99 -12.34
C ALA A 49 -11.48 10.16 -12.97
N ARG A 50 -11.68 10.24 -14.30
CA ARG A 50 -12.71 9.47 -15.01
C ARG A 50 -12.32 8.01 -15.10
N ASP A 51 -11.04 7.74 -15.34
CA ASP A 51 -10.48 6.39 -15.30
C ASP A 51 -10.64 5.73 -13.91
N ALA A 52 -10.79 6.54 -12.86
CA ALA A 52 -10.83 6.13 -11.46
C ALA A 52 -12.23 6.15 -10.82
N GLU A 53 -13.30 6.21 -11.62
CA GLU A 53 -14.67 6.42 -11.12
C GLU A 53 -15.13 5.34 -10.12
N ASP A 54 -14.78 4.07 -10.37
CA ASP A 54 -15.16 2.93 -9.52
C ASP A 54 -14.08 2.53 -8.51
N ALA A 55 -13.06 3.35 -8.32
CA ALA A 55 -12.00 3.06 -7.36
C ALA A 55 -12.53 3.12 -5.93
N LEU A 56 -12.25 2.08 -5.12
CA LEU A 56 -12.46 2.09 -3.67
C LEU A 56 -11.74 3.29 -3.03
N LEU A 57 -10.55 3.60 -3.52
CA LEU A 57 -9.79 4.78 -3.13
C LEU A 57 -8.94 5.24 -4.29
N SER A 58 -8.99 6.54 -4.61
CA SER A 58 -8.11 7.15 -5.61
C SER A 58 -7.51 8.45 -5.11
N ARG A 59 -6.21 8.65 -5.34
CA ARG A 59 -5.48 9.86 -4.96
C ARG A 59 -4.56 10.33 -6.08
N PHE A 60 -4.48 11.65 -6.23
CA PHE A 60 -3.50 12.27 -7.11
C PHE A 60 -2.09 11.96 -6.60
N VAL A 61 -1.20 11.60 -7.51
CA VAL A 61 0.23 11.43 -7.23
C VAL A 61 1.03 12.23 -8.24
N GLN A 62 2.01 12.99 -7.73
CA GLN A 62 2.94 13.73 -8.56
C GLN A 62 4.20 12.87 -8.76
N LEU A 63 4.37 12.36 -9.97
CA LEU A 63 5.53 11.55 -10.36
C LEU A 63 6.27 12.29 -11.46
N ASP A 64 7.59 12.35 -11.36
CA ASP A 64 8.45 12.88 -12.42
C ASP A 64 8.43 11.92 -13.62
N PRO A 65 7.92 12.34 -14.80
CA PRO A 65 7.85 11.49 -15.99
C PRO A 65 9.23 11.15 -16.58
N PHE A 66 10.31 11.81 -16.15
CA PHE A 66 11.68 11.57 -16.60
C PHE A 66 12.50 10.71 -15.62
N ALA A 67 11.95 10.39 -14.45
CA ALA A 67 12.60 9.51 -13.48
C ALA A 67 12.20 8.04 -13.69
N ASP A 68 13.05 7.13 -13.21
CA ASP A 68 12.75 5.70 -13.14
C ASP A 68 11.98 5.37 -11.86
N TRP A 69 10.96 4.51 -11.99
CA TRP A 69 10.05 4.16 -10.90
C TRP A 69 9.90 2.65 -10.74
N VAL A 70 9.62 2.22 -9.51
CA VAL A 70 9.16 0.87 -9.19
C VAL A 70 7.82 0.92 -8.46
N VAL A 71 6.96 -0.05 -8.71
CA VAL A 71 5.86 -0.39 -7.81
C VAL A 71 6.28 -1.53 -6.90
N ARG A 72 5.87 -1.46 -5.64
CA ARG A 72 6.16 -2.50 -4.66
C ARG A 72 4.92 -2.84 -3.84
N CYS A 73 4.60 -4.13 -3.80
CA CYS A 73 3.56 -4.68 -2.94
C CYS A 73 4.20 -5.31 -1.71
N ASP A 74 3.81 -4.83 -0.52
CA ASP A 74 4.19 -5.43 0.75
C ASP A 74 2.94 -5.92 1.48
N ARG A 75 3.04 -7.07 2.15
CA ARG A 75 2.18 -7.40 3.29
C ARG A 75 2.87 -6.96 4.58
N VAL A 76 2.12 -6.34 5.48
CA VAL A 76 2.60 -5.91 6.79
C VAL A 76 1.75 -6.56 7.86
N ASP A 77 2.39 -7.26 8.80
CA ASP A 77 1.76 -7.87 9.96
C ASP A 77 2.21 -7.15 11.23
N PHE A 78 1.26 -6.77 12.08
CA PHE A 78 1.51 -6.17 13.40
C PHE A 78 1.35 -7.22 14.50
N PRO A 79 2.24 -7.23 15.51
CA PRO A 79 1.93 -7.90 16.76
C PRO A 79 0.76 -7.20 17.47
N LEU A 80 0.13 -7.90 18.42
CA LEU A 80 -0.91 -7.30 19.26
C LEU A 80 -0.38 -6.05 19.98
N GLY A 81 -1.12 -4.95 19.87
CA GLY A 81 -0.75 -3.65 20.44
C GLY A 81 0.49 -3.03 19.79
N GLY A 82 0.95 -3.56 18.65
CA GLY A 82 2.12 -3.08 17.94
C GLY A 82 1.97 -1.62 17.52
N ILE A 83 3.05 -0.85 17.66
CA ILE A 83 3.11 0.56 17.27
C ILE A 83 4.21 0.72 16.22
N ALA A 84 3.84 1.20 15.04
CA ALA A 84 4.79 1.81 14.12
C ALA A 84 4.88 3.30 14.46
N TYR A 85 5.89 3.65 15.25
CA TYR A 85 6.21 5.02 15.69
C TYR A 85 6.39 5.99 14.52
N PRO A 86 6.36 7.31 14.74
CA PRO A 86 6.48 8.31 13.69
C PRO A 86 7.54 7.95 12.65
N HIS A 87 7.10 7.73 11.42
CA HIS A 87 7.96 7.35 10.30
C HIS A 87 7.49 7.96 8.99
N THR A 88 8.38 7.94 8.00
CA THR A 88 8.10 8.35 6.62
C THR A 88 8.38 7.21 5.65
N HIS A 89 7.89 7.37 4.42
CA HIS A 89 8.16 6.50 3.29
C HIS A 89 8.79 7.28 2.13
N PRO A 90 9.61 6.63 1.29
CA PRO A 90 10.27 7.29 0.16
C PRO A 90 9.36 7.61 -1.03
N GLY A 91 8.09 7.17 -0.99
CA GLY A 91 7.11 7.45 -2.02
C GLY A 91 5.69 7.17 -1.56
N PRO A 92 4.70 7.64 -2.34
CA PRO A 92 3.28 7.50 -2.01
C PRO A 92 2.81 6.06 -2.10
N GLY A 93 1.69 5.76 -1.44
CA GLY A 93 1.00 4.50 -1.68
C GLY A 93 -0.36 4.38 -1.03
N ILE A 94 -1.11 3.38 -1.47
CA ILE A 94 -2.39 3.01 -0.87
C ILE A 94 -2.23 1.70 -0.08
N ARG A 95 -2.84 1.66 1.10
CA ARG A 95 -2.93 0.49 1.98
C ARG A 95 -4.37 -0.02 2.03
N TYR A 96 -4.52 -1.31 2.29
CA TYR A 96 -5.79 -1.98 2.49
C TYR A 96 -5.68 -2.95 3.67
N LEU A 97 -6.53 -2.77 4.69
CA LEU A 97 -6.53 -3.59 5.89
C LEU A 97 -7.13 -4.98 5.57
N LEU A 98 -6.34 -6.03 5.73
CA LEU A 98 -6.75 -7.41 5.48
C LEU A 98 -7.47 -8.01 6.68
N ALA A 99 -7.01 -7.70 7.89
CA ALA A 99 -7.57 -8.17 9.15
C ALA A 99 -7.23 -7.22 10.30
N GLY A 100 -8.05 -7.25 11.34
CA GLY A 100 -7.85 -6.49 12.57
C GLY A 100 -8.32 -5.05 12.47
N GLU A 101 -7.68 -4.18 13.25
CA GLU A 101 -8.02 -2.77 13.38
C GLU A 101 -6.74 -1.95 13.50
N LEU A 102 -6.73 -0.79 12.86
CA LEU A 102 -5.57 0.09 12.84
C LEU A 102 -6.00 1.54 13.06
N GLU A 103 -5.42 2.17 14.08
CA GLU A 103 -5.45 3.62 14.24
C GLU A 103 -4.25 4.21 13.49
N VAL A 104 -4.49 5.20 12.64
CA VAL A 104 -3.46 5.90 11.87
C VAL A 104 -3.53 7.39 12.15
N GLU A 105 -2.39 7.96 12.53
CA GLU A 105 -2.21 9.38 12.81
C GLU A 105 -1.26 9.97 11.76
N SER A 106 -1.73 10.98 11.02
CA SER A 106 -0.91 11.71 10.04
C SER A 106 -1.45 13.13 9.87
N GLU A 107 -0.57 14.12 9.65
CA GLU A 107 -0.93 15.54 9.50
C GLU A 107 -1.82 16.09 10.63
N GLY A 108 -1.63 15.61 11.87
CA GLY A 108 -2.43 16.03 13.02
C GLY A 108 -3.88 15.50 13.02
N ARG A 109 -4.19 14.53 12.15
CA ARG A 109 -5.49 13.85 12.08
C ARG A 109 -5.34 12.38 12.43
N THR A 110 -6.32 11.87 13.16
CA THR A 110 -6.42 10.44 13.50
C THR A 110 -7.60 9.82 12.75
N ALA A 111 -7.36 8.66 12.14
CA ALA A 111 -8.38 7.84 11.51
C ALA A 111 -8.30 6.40 12.00
N PHE A 112 -9.44 5.72 12.05
CA PHE A 112 -9.56 4.33 12.46
C PHE A 112 -10.03 3.48 11.29
N TYR A 113 -9.35 2.37 11.04
CA TYR A 113 -9.65 1.44 9.96
C TYR A 113 -9.95 0.06 10.53
N GLY A 114 -11.05 -0.53 10.08
CA GLY A 114 -11.33 -1.96 10.25
C GLY A 114 -11.05 -2.73 8.96
N THR A 115 -11.21 -4.06 9.01
CA THR A 115 -11.04 -4.94 7.85
C THR A 115 -11.78 -4.42 6.62
N GLY A 116 -11.08 -4.35 5.49
CA GLY A 116 -11.59 -3.79 4.24
C GLY A 116 -11.42 -2.27 4.08
N GLY A 117 -10.96 -1.58 5.13
CA GLY A 117 -10.62 -0.17 5.08
C GLY A 117 -9.38 0.09 4.23
N ALA A 118 -9.41 1.14 3.42
CA ALA A 118 -8.30 1.59 2.61
C ALA A 118 -7.88 3.02 2.98
N TRP A 119 -6.58 3.30 2.93
CA TRP A 119 -6.05 4.65 3.16
C TRP A 119 -4.83 4.94 2.32
N PHE A 120 -4.54 6.23 2.18
CA PHE A 120 -3.41 6.73 1.41
C PHE A 120 -2.42 7.41 2.34
N GLU A 121 -1.13 7.21 2.05
CA GLU A 121 -0.04 7.98 2.63
C GLU A 121 0.79 8.57 1.49
N SER A 122 1.09 9.86 1.58
CA SER A 122 1.86 10.61 0.57
C SER A 122 3.32 10.17 0.48
N GLY A 123 3.85 9.66 1.59
CA GLY A 123 5.23 9.22 1.77
C GLY A 123 6.04 10.16 2.66
N PRO A 124 6.27 11.43 2.25
CA PRO A 124 7.04 12.39 3.03
C PRO A 124 6.39 12.80 4.35
N ASP A 125 5.05 12.79 4.43
CA ASP A 125 4.35 13.20 5.64
C ASP A 125 4.47 12.10 6.71
N PRO A 126 4.90 12.45 7.94
CA PRO A 126 5.04 11.46 9.01
C PRO A 126 3.71 10.79 9.33
N VAL A 127 3.79 9.49 9.62
CA VAL A 127 2.67 8.66 10.04
C VAL A 127 3.03 7.86 11.28
N THR A 128 2.05 7.70 12.17
CA THR A 128 2.08 6.72 13.26
C THR A 128 0.93 5.75 13.08
N ALA A 129 1.17 4.46 13.26
CA ALA A 129 0.13 3.44 13.19
C ALA A 129 0.13 2.59 14.46
N ARG A 130 -1.06 2.38 15.05
CA ARG A 130 -1.26 1.61 16.28
C ARG A 130 -2.25 0.48 16.01
N ALA A 131 -1.80 -0.76 16.18
CA ALA A 131 -2.63 -1.94 16.02
C ALA A 131 -3.42 -2.26 17.29
N SER A 132 -4.52 -3.00 17.12
CA SER A 132 -5.33 -3.49 18.23
C SER A 132 -4.51 -4.33 19.22
N ALA A 133 -4.75 -4.13 20.52
CA ALA A 133 -4.19 -4.97 21.58
C ALA A 133 -4.85 -6.35 21.69
N HIS A 134 -5.95 -6.58 20.97
CA HIS A 134 -6.80 -7.76 21.12
C HIS A 134 -6.96 -8.58 19.84
N ILE A 135 -6.67 -8.00 18.67
CA ILE A 135 -6.85 -8.64 17.38
C ILE A 135 -5.59 -8.44 16.53
N GLU A 136 -5.05 -9.54 16.00
CA GLU A 136 -3.91 -9.48 15.08
C GLU A 136 -4.28 -8.64 13.86
N THR A 137 -3.39 -7.71 13.50
CA THR A 137 -3.66 -6.73 12.45
C THR A 137 -2.70 -6.93 11.30
N SER A 138 -3.24 -6.99 10.08
CA SER A 138 -2.42 -7.04 8.88
C SER A 138 -3.02 -6.22 7.76
N PHE A 139 -2.17 -5.65 6.93
CA PHE A 139 -2.58 -4.97 5.71
C PHE A 139 -1.67 -5.34 4.55
N VAL A 140 -2.16 -5.09 3.35
CA VAL A 140 -1.36 -5.05 2.13
C VAL A 140 -1.25 -3.61 1.67
N ARG A 141 -0.12 -3.25 1.07
CA ARG A 141 0.10 -1.92 0.52
C ARG A 141 0.79 -1.99 -0.82
N VAL A 142 0.50 -1.03 -1.68
CA VAL A 142 1.31 -0.76 -2.88
C VAL A 142 1.89 0.64 -2.79
N LEU A 143 3.21 0.70 -2.88
CA LEU A 143 4.00 1.93 -2.95
C LEU A 143 4.44 2.18 -4.39
N VAL A 144 4.48 3.45 -4.79
CA VAL A 144 5.17 3.90 -6.01
C VAL A 144 6.44 4.62 -5.56
N LEU A 145 7.59 4.07 -5.92
CA LEU A 145 8.88 4.45 -5.36
C LEU A 145 9.86 4.87 -6.46
N PRO A 146 10.76 5.83 -6.20
CA PRO A 146 11.90 6.05 -7.08
C PRO A 146 12.72 4.76 -7.21
N ALA A 147 13.22 4.45 -8.41
CA ALA A 147 13.88 3.16 -8.67
C ALA A 147 15.12 2.91 -7.79
N GLU A 148 15.76 3.96 -7.27
CA GLU A 148 16.86 3.83 -6.30
C GLU A 148 16.44 3.14 -4.98
N TRP A 149 15.14 3.00 -4.71
CA TRP A 149 14.61 2.30 -3.53
C TRP A 149 14.31 0.82 -3.76
N ALA A 150 14.53 0.30 -4.96
CA ALA A 150 14.40 -1.13 -5.25
C ALA A 150 15.22 -1.98 -4.26
N GLY A 151 14.60 -3.01 -3.68
CA GLY A 151 15.20 -3.90 -2.70
C GLY A 151 15.53 -3.27 -1.33
N LYS A 152 15.29 -1.97 -1.12
CA LYS A 152 15.62 -1.28 0.14
C LYS A 152 14.46 -1.33 1.13
N ARG A 153 14.75 -1.07 2.42
CA ARG A 153 13.70 -0.85 3.42
C ARG A 153 13.01 0.49 3.14
N THR A 154 11.69 0.49 3.11
CA THR A 154 10.87 1.66 2.74
C THR A 154 10.29 2.40 3.95
N ILE A 155 10.69 2.04 5.17
CA ILE A 155 10.29 2.74 6.40
C ILE A 155 11.49 3.46 7.00
N ARG A 156 11.34 4.74 7.31
CA ARG A 156 12.34 5.55 8.01
C ARG A 156 11.70 6.21 9.23
N TYR A 157 12.10 5.77 10.41
CA TYR A 157 11.66 6.40 11.67
C TYR A 157 12.30 7.77 11.85
N LEU A 158 11.53 8.73 12.38
CA LEU A 158 12.01 10.07 12.70
C LEU A 158 12.96 10.03 13.91
N GLU A 159 12.61 9.19 14.89
CA GLU A 159 13.40 8.91 16.07
C GLU A 159 13.50 7.39 16.26
N PRO A 160 14.57 6.86 16.87
CA PRO A 160 14.66 5.45 17.19
C PRO A 160 13.46 5.01 18.06
N PRO A 161 12.73 3.95 17.69
CA PRO A 161 11.67 3.43 18.54
C PRO A 161 12.25 2.87 19.85
N PRO A 162 11.47 2.81 20.95
CA PRO A 162 11.90 2.18 22.20
C PRO A 162 12.43 0.76 21.98
N GLU A 163 13.46 0.35 22.71
CA GLU A 163 14.06 -1.00 22.56
C GLU A 163 13.08 -2.14 22.85
N THR A 164 12.06 -1.88 23.67
CA THR A 164 10.98 -2.83 24.00
C THR A 164 9.95 -2.99 22.88
N THR A 165 10.06 -2.24 21.79
CA THR A 165 9.11 -2.27 20.68
C THR A 165 9.16 -3.62 19.97
N MET A 166 8.02 -4.29 19.87
CA MET A 166 7.86 -5.42 18.96
C MET A 166 7.59 -4.89 17.54
N PRO A 167 8.53 -5.05 16.59
CA PRO A 167 8.40 -4.43 15.29
C PRO A 167 7.32 -5.14 14.46
N GLN A 168 6.60 -4.35 13.65
CA GLN A 168 5.84 -4.90 12.53
C GLN A 168 6.77 -5.67 11.57
N ARG A 169 6.25 -6.72 10.94
CA ARG A 169 6.96 -7.47 9.90
C ARG A 169 6.43 -7.06 8.54
N ALA A 170 7.33 -6.61 7.66
CA ALA A 170 7.01 -6.34 6.25
C ALA A 170 7.59 -7.44 5.36
N SER A 171 6.72 -8.08 4.57
CA SER A 171 7.06 -9.10 3.58
C SER A 171 6.83 -8.55 2.18
N VAL A 172 7.87 -8.53 1.35
CA VAL A 172 7.76 -8.10 -0.05
C VAL A 172 7.12 -9.21 -0.85
N LEU A 173 5.99 -8.91 -1.49
CA LEU A 173 5.26 -9.86 -2.32
C LEU A 173 5.55 -9.67 -3.81
N LEU A 174 5.83 -8.43 -4.20
CA LEU A 174 6.13 -8.04 -5.58
C LEU A 174 6.94 -6.75 -5.56
N GLU A 175 7.93 -6.66 -6.44
CA GLU A 175 8.57 -5.41 -6.82
C GLU A 175 8.78 -5.44 -8.34
N HIS A 176 8.38 -4.37 -9.03
CA HIS A 176 8.43 -4.32 -10.49
C HIS A 176 8.73 -2.90 -10.99
N ALA A 177 9.66 -2.78 -11.94
CA ALA A 177 9.93 -1.51 -12.61
C ALA A 177 8.74 -1.10 -13.49
N ILE A 178 8.39 0.18 -13.50
CA ILE A 178 7.28 0.69 -14.30
C ILE A 178 7.75 1.79 -15.24
N ALA A 179 7.13 1.85 -16.42
CA ALA A 179 7.22 3.01 -17.29
C ALA A 179 5.96 3.86 -17.09
N LEU A 180 6.12 5.16 -16.85
CA LEU A 180 4.97 6.04 -16.76
C LEU A 180 4.34 6.23 -18.15
N PRO A 181 3.00 6.24 -18.27
CA PRO A 181 2.34 6.59 -19.51
C PRO A 181 2.72 8.02 -19.90
N ARG A 182 3.09 8.21 -21.17
CA ARG A 182 3.45 9.51 -21.74
C ARG A 182 2.21 10.32 -22.09
#